data_AF-A0A7J9W667-F1
#
_entry.id   AF-A0A7J9W667-F1
#
_cell.length_a   1.000
_cell.length_b   1.000
_cell.length_c   1.000
_cell.angle_alpha   90.00
_cell.angle_beta   90.00
_cell.angle_gamma   90.00
#
_symmetry.space_group_name_H-M   'P 1'
#
loop_
_entity.id
_entity.type
_entity.pdbx_description
1 polymer ?
#
loop_
_entity_poly.entity_id
_entity_poly.type
_entity_poly.pdbx_seq_one_letter_code
_entity_poly.pdbx_strand_id
1 'polypeptide(L)'
;MQRGSAVILILGCALALTGCSQGPDRERVTDTDRQRLQLMLDEPIVREAEQDMSKQPGTLRADNTLKRGFVSVSVFSVFAGEREQPVRPALTKRRTADALGVLRDSGWTIASASCTVPEPDGPDDALQWESTAYKHVDGVSYWANLTAAAIPSRLGVVDIALRAPNVDDPPDLFPRRPAGLPAGSTCIEQSGMPDEGVEQGAPVQMEQVGPQVGPAAELGQ
;
A
#
# COMPACT_ATOMS: atom_id res chain seq x y z
N MET A 1 -13.47 19.31 82.98
CA MET A 1 -13.84 19.46 81.55
C MET A 1 -12.71 18.80 80.76
N GLN A 2 -12.72 17.49 80.46
CA GLN A 2 -13.60 16.67 79.61
C GLN A 2 -13.60 17.13 78.14
N ARG A 3 -13.35 16.14 77.25
CA ARG A 3 -13.20 16.12 75.77
C ARG A 3 -11.73 16.17 75.33
N GLY A 4 -11.07 15.10 74.87
CA GLY A 4 -11.55 13.86 74.27
C GLY A 4 -11.73 14.03 72.76
N SER A 5 -11.14 13.09 71.99
CA SER A 5 -11.28 12.86 70.54
C SER A 5 -10.35 13.67 69.62
N ALA A 6 -9.77 13.14 68.55
CA ALA A 6 -9.76 11.79 68.01
C ALA A 6 -8.54 11.65 67.08
N VAL A 7 -7.94 10.47 67.14
CA VAL A 7 -7.03 9.92 66.13
C VAL A 7 -7.81 9.76 64.82
N ILE A 8 -7.35 10.37 63.74
CA ILE A 8 -7.71 9.95 62.37
C ILE A 8 -6.41 9.48 61.71
N LEU A 9 -6.24 8.15 61.72
CA LEU A 9 -5.28 7.43 60.90
C LEU A 9 -5.71 7.59 59.43
N ILE A 10 -4.89 8.26 58.62
CA ILE A 10 -4.99 8.26 57.16
C ILE A 10 -4.46 6.91 56.70
N LEU A 11 -5.34 5.90 56.71
CA LEU A 11 -5.08 4.55 56.23
C LEU A 11 -5.57 4.43 54.79
N GLY A 12 -4.64 4.20 53.87
CA GLY A 12 -4.84 3.33 52.71
C GLY A 12 -5.83 3.77 51.63
N CYS A 13 -5.32 4.54 50.66
CA CYS A 13 -5.79 4.49 49.26
C CYS A 13 -4.58 4.61 48.32
N ALA A 14 -3.59 3.73 48.51
CA ALA A 14 -2.59 3.44 47.50
C ALA A 14 -2.91 2.04 46.94
N LEU A 15 -2.81 1.89 45.62
CA LEU A 15 -2.87 0.65 44.83
C LEU A 15 -4.25 0.22 44.31
N ALA A 16 -4.81 1.02 43.39
CA ALA A 16 -5.67 0.51 42.32
C ALA A 16 -5.16 0.94 40.93
N LEU A 17 -3.83 0.98 40.76
CA LEU A 17 -3.17 1.05 39.44
C LEU A 17 -2.79 -0.37 38.98
N THR A 18 -3.66 -1.34 39.17
CA THR A 18 -3.47 -2.70 38.65
C THR A 18 -4.02 -2.77 37.23
N GLY A 19 -3.12 -2.51 36.29
CA GLY A 19 -3.12 -3.11 34.96
C GLY A 19 -4.35 -2.86 34.11
N CYS A 20 -4.29 -1.84 33.25
CA CYS A 20 -4.77 -2.07 31.89
C CYS A 20 -3.97 -3.25 31.35
N SER A 21 -4.53 -4.46 31.49
CA SER A 21 -4.11 -5.63 30.74
C SER A 21 -4.31 -5.26 29.27
N GLN A 22 -3.28 -4.66 28.68
CA GLN A 22 -3.16 -4.62 27.24
C GLN A 22 -3.25 -6.10 26.82
N GLY A 23 -4.39 -6.45 26.24
CA GLY A 23 -4.79 -7.83 26.03
C GLY A 23 -3.76 -8.63 25.22
N PRO A 24 -3.94 -9.96 25.15
CA PRO A 24 -3.02 -10.88 24.48
C PRO A 24 -2.77 -10.60 22.98
N ASP A 25 -3.48 -9.64 22.36
CA ASP A 25 -3.36 -9.28 20.94
C ASP A 25 -2.54 -8.00 20.69
N ARG A 26 -1.33 -7.90 21.25
CA ARG A 26 -0.46 -6.76 20.90
C ARG A 26 0.23 -7.01 19.57
N GLU A 27 -0.19 -6.28 18.55
CA GLU A 27 0.58 -6.18 17.30
C GLU A 27 1.99 -5.63 17.61
N ARG A 28 3.03 -6.36 17.22
CA ARG A 28 4.43 -5.94 17.34
C ARG A 28 4.82 -5.13 16.11
N VAL A 29 5.24 -3.89 16.33
CA VAL A 29 5.85 -3.01 15.33
C VAL A 29 7.32 -2.83 15.70
N THR A 30 8.25 -3.08 14.78
CA THR A 30 9.69 -2.85 15.01
C THR A 30 10.16 -1.50 14.49
N ASP A 31 11.34 -1.05 14.92
CA ASP A 31 11.96 0.16 14.36
C ASP A 31 12.33 -0.02 12.88
N THR A 32 12.70 -1.24 12.46
CA THR A 32 12.92 -1.56 11.05
C THR A 32 11.64 -1.35 10.23
N ASP A 33 10.48 -1.81 10.72
CA ASP A 33 9.21 -1.61 10.02
C ASP A 33 8.83 -0.12 9.92
N ARG A 34 9.14 0.68 10.96
CA ARG A 34 8.95 2.13 10.94
C ARG A 34 9.87 2.83 9.93
N GLN A 35 11.14 2.42 9.87
CA GLN A 35 12.11 2.97 8.90
C GLN A 35 11.69 2.65 7.46
N ARG A 36 11.24 1.43 7.19
CA ARG A 36 10.72 1.03 5.88
C ARG A 36 9.46 1.80 5.50
N LEU A 37 8.56 2.04 6.45
CA LEU A 37 7.41 2.91 6.23
C LEU A 37 7.85 4.34 5.90
N GLN A 38 8.81 4.89 6.64
CA GLN A 38 9.31 6.24 6.42
C GLN A 38 9.91 6.40 5.03
N LEU A 39 10.67 5.41 4.55
CA LEU A 39 11.20 5.40 3.17
C LEU A 39 10.08 5.51 2.13
N MET A 40 8.96 4.80 2.30
CA MET A 40 7.80 4.93 1.40
C MET A 40 7.13 6.30 1.52
N LEU A 41 7.03 6.87 2.72
CA LEU A 41 6.46 8.21 2.93
C LEU A 41 7.32 9.32 2.32
N ASP A 42 8.62 9.06 2.13
CA ASP A 42 9.56 9.99 1.52
C ASP A 42 9.58 9.93 -0.01
N GLU A 43 8.87 8.98 -0.63
CA GLU A 43 8.76 8.89 -2.09
C GLU A 43 8.04 10.13 -2.67
N PRO A 44 8.56 10.72 -3.77
CA PRO A 44 7.96 11.91 -4.38
C PRO A 44 6.47 11.76 -4.72
N ILE A 45 6.08 10.59 -5.26
CA ILE A 45 4.69 10.29 -5.61
C ILE A 45 3.72 10.33 -4.42
N VAL A 46 4.22 10.07 -3.19
CA VAL A 46 3.42 10.16 -1.96
C VAL A 46 3.31 11.60 -1.47
N ARG A 47 4.38 12.39 -1.59
CA ARG A 47 4.39 13.80 -1.17
C ARG A 47 3.51 14.69 -2.05
N GLU A 48 3.37 14.33 -3.32
CA GLU A 48 2.57 15.05 -4.30
C GLU A 48 1.10 14.62 -4.33
N ALA A 49 0.73 13.59 -3.58
CA ALA A 49 -0.63 13.09 -3.57
C ALA A 49 -1.62 14.12 -3.02
N GLU A 50 -2.72 14.33 -3.74
CA GLU A 50 -3.65 15.41 -3.47
C GLU A 50 -4.49 15.15 -2.22
N GLN A 51 -4.90 13.89 -1.94
CA GLN A 51 -5.85 13.53 -0.88
C GLN A 51 -5.70 12.08 -0.36
N ASP A 52 -6.28 11.81 0.82
CA ASP A 52 -6.50 10.49 1.46
C ASP A 52 -5.32 9.50 1.43
N MET A 53 -4.40 9.69 2.38
CA MET A 53 -3.32 8.74 2.64
C MET A 53 -3.71 7.72 3.73
N SER A 54 -3.67 6.44 3.37
CA SER A 54 -3.67 5.33 4.32
C SER A 54 -2.26 4.78 4.47
N LYS A 55 -1.84 4.51 5.72
CA LYS A 55 -0.48 4.05 5.99
C LYS A 55 -0.41 3.15 7.21
N GLN A 56 0.41 2.12 7.12
CA GLN A 56 0.68 1.23 8.24
C GLN A 56 2.10 0.66 8.13
N PRO A 57 2.89 0.66 9.23
CA PRO A 57 4.14 -0.10 9.24
C PRO A 57 3.84 -1.60 9.17
N GLY A 58 4.86 -2.41 8.86
CA GLY A 58 4.76 -3.85 9.03
C GLY A 58 4.40 -4.20 10.48
N THR A 59 3.51 -5.18 10.65
CA THR A 59 3.14 -5.68 11.98
C THR A 59 3.17 -7.20 12.04
N LEU A 60 3.57 -7.74 13.18
CA LEU A 60 3.39 -9.15 13.53
C LEU A 60 2.26 -9.25 14.56
N ARG A 61 1.19 -9.97 14.22
CA ARG A 61 0.08 -10.22 15.14
C ARG A 61 0.39 -11.35 16.11
N ALA A 62 -0.37 -11.44 17.20
CA ALA A 62 -0.19 -12.45 18.23
C ALA A 62 -0.42 -13.89 17.71
N ASP A 63 -1.20 -14.05 16.65
CA ASP A 63 -1.43 -15.31 15.92
C ASP A 63 -0.30 -15.64 14.91
N ASN A 64 0.82 -14.92 14.96
CA ASN A 64 1.92 -14.95 14.00
C ASN A 64 1.54 -14.55 12.56
N THR A 65 0.38 -13.93 12.35
CA THR A 65 0.03 -13.36 11.05
C THR A 65 0.94 -12.16 10.76
N LEU A 66 1.75 -12.30 9.71
CA LEU A 66 2.61 -11.24 9.20
C LEU A 66 1.82 -10.27 8.32
N LYS A 67 1.88 -8.99 8.67
CA LYS A 67 1.42 -7.88 7.83
C LYS A 67 2.62 -7.09 7.33
N ARG A 68 2.65 -6.89 6.02
CA ARG A 68 3.62 -6.04 5.32
C ARG A 68 3.22 -4.58 5.46
N GLY A 69 4.22 -3.70 5.51
CA GLY A 69 3.97 -2.26 5.58
C GLY A 69 3.39 -1.76 4.27
N PHE A 70 2.57 -0.72 4.34
CA PHE A 70 2.01 -0.08 3.15
C PHE A 70 1.81 1.43 3.32
N VAL A 71 1.82 2.13 2.19
CA VAL A 71 1.33 3.49 2.01
C VAL A 71 0.44 3.48 0.77
N SER A 72 -0.80 3.92 0.91
CA SER A 72 -1.75 4.07 -0.19
C SER A 72 -2.19 5.51 -0.27
N VAL A 73 -2.16 6.10 -1.46
CA VAL A 73 -2.57 7.49 -1.69
C VAL A 73 -3.33 7.59 -3.01
N SER A 74 -4.25 8.55 -3.10
CA SER A 74 -4.86 8.96 -4.36
C SER A 74 -4.09 10.16 -4.92
N VAL A 75 -3.45 9.98 -6.08
CA VAL A 75 -2.66 11.05 -6.72
C VAL A 75 -3.50 11.91 -7.64
N PHE A 76 -4.66 11.40 -8.05
CA PHE A 76 -5.64 12.13 -8.83
C PHE A 76 -7.02 11.55 -8.56
N SER A 77 -7.97 12.42 -8.26
CA SER A 77 -9.38 12.06 -8.08
C SER A 77 -10.25 13.20 -8.61
N VAL A 78 -11.25 12.84 -9.40
CA VAL A 78 -12.30 13.75 -9.86
C VAL A 78 -13.62 12.97 -9.96
N PHE A 79 -14.64 13.49 -9.29
CA PHE A 79 -16.00 12.96 -9.31
C PHE A 79 -16.96 13.97 -9.95
N ALA A 80 -17.92 13.47 -10.74
CA ALA A 80 -18.98 14.30 -11.30
C ALA A 80 -19.81 14.95 -10.18
N GLY A 81 -20.02 16.26 -10.29
CA GLY A 81 -20.75 17.05 -9.29
C GLY A 81 -19.86 17.81 -8.32
N GLU A 82 -18.56 17.46 -8.21
CA GLU A 82 -17.61 18.22 -7.38
C GLU A 82 -16.90 19.34 -8.17
N ARG A 83 -16.84 19.22 -9.51
CA ARG A 83 -16.23 20.21 -10.41
C ARG A 83 -17.09 20.40 -11.66
N GLU A 84 -17.16 21.62 -12.19
CA GLU A 84 -17.89 21.97 -13.42
C GLU A 84 -17.33 21.33 -14.70
N GLN A 85 -16.21 20.60 -14.63
CA GLN A 85 -15.59 20.00 -15.80
C GLN A 85 -15.90 18.50 -15.89
N PRO A 86 -16.37 18.01 -17.05
CA PRO A 86 -16.61 16.59 -17.26
C PRO A 86 -15.30 15.82 -17.15
N VAL A 87 -15.32 14.67 -16.47
CA VAL A 87 -14.18 13.76 -16.40
C VAL A 87 -13.87 13.25 -17.81
N ARG A 88 -12.62 13.46 -18.25
CA ARG A 88 -12.12 12.98 -19.54
C ARG A 88 -11.17 11.81 -19.33
N PRO A 89 -11.43 10.62 -19.90
CA PRO A 89 -10.50 9.49 -19.78
C PRO A 89 -9.07 9.81 -20.21
N ALA A 90 -8.89 10.66 -21.22
CA ALA A 90 -7.58 11.13 -21.65
C ALA A 90 -6.81 11.89 -20.55
N LEU A 91 -7.51 12.62 -19.67
CA LEU A 91 -6.88 13.28 -18.52
C LEU A 91 -6.44 12.26 -17.49
N THR A 92 -7.31 11.31 -17.12
CA THR A 92 -6.95 10.22 -16.19
C THR A 92 -5.74 9.46 -16.71
N LYS A 93 -5.75 9.03 -17.98
CA LYS A 93 -4.62 8.35 -18.61
C LYS A 93 -3.33 9.16 -18.52
N ARG A 94 -3.39 10.47 -18.83
CA ARG A 94 -2.22 11.34 -18.72
C ARG A 94 -1.70 11.40 -17.28
N ARG A 95 -2.58 11.49 -16.28
CA ARG A 95 -2.18 11.47 -14.86
C ARG A 95 -1.60 10.12 -14.44
N THR A 96 -2.12 9.01 -14.96
CA THR A 96 -1.54 7.67 -14.79
C THR A 96 -0.12 7.62 -15.37
N ALA A 97 0.10 8.17 -16.57
CA ALA A 97 1.43 8.23 -17.20
C ALA A 97 2.39 9.16 -16.43
N ASP A 98 1.92 10.33 -15.98
CA ASP A 98 2.70 11.25 -15.14
C ASP A 98 3.18 10.53 -13.85
N ALA A 99 2.30 9.77 -13.19
CA ALA A 99 2.63 9.00 -12.00
C ALA A 99 3.66 7.87 -12.26
N LEU A 100 3.58 7.19 -13.41
CA LEU A 100 4.63 6.24 -13.82
C LEU A 100 5.97 6.96 -14.06
N GLY A 101 5.94 8.16 -14.66
CA GLY A 101 7.12 9.00 -14.82
C GLY A 101 7.80 9.30 -13.49
N VAL A 102 7.04 9.76 -12.50
CA VAL A 102 7.54 10.04 -11.14
C VAL A 102 8.16 8.79 -10.50
N LEU A 103 7.52 7.62 -10.63
CA LEU A 103 8.08 6.36 -10.14
C LEU A 103 9.42 6.04 -10.80
N ARG A 104 9.52 6.15 -12.13
CA ARG A 104 10.78 5.91 -12.85
C ARG A 104 11.88 6.86 -12.40
N ASP A 105 11.56 8.15 -12.31
CA ASP A 105 12.50 9.20 -11.93
C ASP A 105 12.98 9.03 -10.49
N SER A 106 12.15 8.45 -9.60
CA SER A 106 12.56 8.08 -8.24
C SER A 106 13.20 6.69 -8.12
N GLY A 107 13.53 6.05 -9.24
CA GLY A 107 14.33 4.82 -9.30
C GLY A 107 13.52 3.52 -9.22
N TRP A 108 12.21 3.56 -9.42
CA TRP A 108 11.39 2.36 -9.55
C TRP A 108 11.52 1.76 -10.94
N THR A 109 11.53 0.43 -10.98
CA THR A 109 11.47 -0.34 -12.22
C THR A 109 10.03 -0.78 -12.47
N ILE A 110 9.42 -0.26 -13.53
CA ILE A 110 8.08 -0.68 -13.98
C ILE A 110 8.19 -2.09 -14.60
N ALA A 111 7.59 -3.08 -13.96
CA ALA A 111 7.69 -4.49 -14.34
C ALA A 111 6.57 -4.93 -15.30
N SER A 112 5.37 -4.38 -15.10
CA SER A 112 4.22 -4.64 -15.96
C SER A 112 3.35 -3.40 -16.12
N ALA A 113 2.58 -3.38 -17.20
CA ALA A 113 1.50 -2.42 -17.42
C ALA A 113 0.36 -3.13 -18.15
N SER A 114 -0.87 -2.82 -17.77
CA SER A 114 -2.08 -3.26 -18.46
C SER A 114 -3.01 -2.08 -18.71
N CYS A 115 -3.74 -2.15 -19.82
CA CYS A 115 -4.77 -1.22 -20.21
C CYS A 115 -5.99 -2.03 -20.61
N THR A 116 -7.09 -1.88 -19.88
CA THR A 116 -8.34 -2.58 -20.13
C THR A 116 -9.35 -1.60 -20.70
N VAL A 117 -10.02 -2.01 -21.77
CA VAL A 117 -11.13 -1.26 -22.38
C VAL A 117 -12.46 -1.93 -22.03
N PRO A 118 -13.56 -1.15 -21.90
CA PRO A 118 -14.89 -1.68 -21.72
C PRO A 118 -15.27 -2.68 -22.81
N GLU A 119 -15.96 -3.74 -22.43
CA GLU A 119 -16.63 -4.61 -23.39
C GLU A 119 -17.82 -3.86 -24.01
N PRO A 120 -18.08 -3.96 -25.34
CA PRO A 120 -19.15 -3.24 -26.02
C PRO A 120 -20.55 -3.41 -25.41
N ASP A 121 -20.83 -4.57 -24.81
CA ASP A 121 -22.10 -4.91 -24.15
C ASP A 121 -21.92 -5.21 -22.65
N GLY A 122 -20.78 -4.80 -22.07
CA GLY A 122 -20.44 -5.02 -20.67
C GLY A 122 -21.27 -4.14 -19.73
N PRO A 123 -21.43 -4.56 -18.46
CA PRO A 123 -22.12 -3.74 -17.46
C PRO A 123 -21.28 -2.54 -16.98
N ASP A 124 -19.98 -2.49 -17.31
CA ASP A 124 -19.03 -1.47 -16.87
C ASP A 124 -18.47 -0.70 -18.09
N ASP A 125 -18.57 0.62 -18.04
CA ASP A 125 -18.04 1.55 -19.04
C ASP A 125 -16.66 2.13 -18.64
N ALA A 126 -16.02 1.55 -17.61
CA ALA A 126 -14.72 1.98 -17.13
C ALA A 126 -13.56 1.55 -18.03
N LEU A 127 -12.75 2.54 -18.42
CA LEU A 127 -11.38 2.32 -18.87
C LEU A 127 -10.50 2.12 -17.65
N GLN A 128 -9.65 1.09 -17.64
CA GLN A 128 -8.80 0.77 -16.50
C GLN A 128 -7.33 0.68 -16.92
N TRP A 129 -6.44 1.09 -16.01
CA TRP A 129 -5.01 0.98 -16.19
C TRP A 129 -4.39 0.46 -14.91
N GLU A 130 -3.49 -0.52 -15.04
CA GLU A 130 -2.76 -1.04 -13.91
C GLU A 130 -1.28 -1.16 -14.24
N SER A 131 -0.44 -1.01 -13.22
CA SER A 131 0.98 -1.23 -13.37
C SER A 131 1.59 -1.71 -12.07
N THR A 132 2.53 -2.65 -12.18
CA THR A 132 3.34 -3.07 -11.03
C THR A 132 4.76 -2.58 -11.21
N ALA A 133 5.37 -2.13 -10.13
CA ALA A 133 6.76 -1.70 -10.11
C ALA A 133 7.47 -2.23 -8.87
N TYR A 134 8.79 -2.29 -8.94
CA TYR A 134 9.62 -2.63 -7.79
C TYR A 134 10.82 -1.69 -7.68
N LYS A 135 11.37 -1.61 -6.47
CA LYS A 135 12.59 -0.86 -6.15
C LYS A 135 13.42 -1.65 -5.14
N HIS A 136 14.73 -1.60 -5.28
CA HIS A 136 15.66 -2.21 -4.33
C HIS A 136 16.46 -1.10 -3.63
N VAL A 137 16.37 -1.05 -2.30
CA VAL A 137 17.12 -0.10 -1.46
C VAL A 137 17.84 -0.89 -0.39
N ASP A 138 19.16 -0.82 -0.35
CA ASP A 138 20.02 -1.51 0.63
C ASP A 138 19.71 -3.01 0.78
N GLY A 139 19.42 -3.68 -0.35
CA GLY A 139 19.07 -5.11 -0.38
C GLY A 139 17.64 -5.44 0.03
N VAL A 140 16.79 -4.44 0.30
CA VAL A 140 15.38 -4.62 0.64
C VAL A 140 14.51 -4.34 -0.58
N SER A 141 13.63 -5.28 -0.91
CA SER A 141 12.62 -5.15 -1.98
C SER A 141 11.47 -4.28 -1.55
N TYR A 142 11.10 -3.29 -2.36
CA TYR A 142 9.84 -2.56 -2.26
C TYR A 142 9.07 -2.80 -3.55
N TRP A 143 7.74 -2.71 -3.49
CA TRP A 143 6.91 -2.80 -4.68
C TRP A 143 5.76 -1.80 -4.62
N ALA A 144 5.30 -1.42 -5.79
CA ALA A 144 4.22 -0.46 -5.98
C ALA A 144 3.18 -1.07 -6.92
N ASN A 145 1.92 -0.84 -6.62
CA ASN A 145 0.83 -1.07 -7.55
C ASN A 145 0.21 0.29 -7.85
N LEU A 146 0.15 0.64 -9.13
CA LEU A 146 -0.59 1.79 -9.61
C LEU A 146 -1.86 1.26 -10.26
N THR A 147 -3.00 1.81 -9.85
CA THR A 147 -4.32 1.48 -10.42
C THR A 147 -5.02 2.78 -10.79
N ALA A 148 -5.64 2.81 -11.96
CA ALA A 148 -6.41 3.94 -12.40
C ALA A 148 -7.67 3.48 -13.12
N ALA A 149 -8.73 4.26 -13.00
CA ALA A 149 -9.97 4.00 -13.69
C ALA A 149 -10.61 5.32 -14.15
N ALA A 150 -11.26 5.29 -15.31
CA ALA A 150 -12.02 6.40 -15.83
C ALA A 150 -13.36 5.93 -16.39
N ILE A 151 -14.44 6.50 -15.84
CA ILE A 151 -15.78 6.37 -16.38
C ILE A 151 -16.13 7.71 -17.05
N PRO A 152 -16.42 7.74 -18.37
CA PRO A 152 -16.69 8.98 -19.09
C PRO A 152 -17.72 9.87 -18.39
N SER A 153 -17.36 11.14 -18.16
CA SER A 153 -18.21 12.14 -17.51
C SER A 153 -18.62 11.84 -16.06
N ARG A 154 -18.14 10.75 -15.42
CA ARG A 154 -18.51 10.39 -14.04
C ARG A 154 -17.34 10.39 -13.06
N LEU A 155 -16.25 9.74 -13.42
CA LEU A 155 -15.16 9.42 -12.49
C LEU A 155 -13.82 9.35 -13.20
N GLY A 156 -12.79 9.91 -12.59
CA GLY A 156 -11.40 9.63 -12.92
C GLY A 156 -10.60 9.50 -11.63
N VAL A 157 -9.90 8.39 -11.47
CA VAL A 157 -9.08 8.11 -10.29
C VAL A 157 -7.74 7.52 -10.70
N VAL A 158 -6.69 7.90 -9.98
CA VAL A 158 -5.36 7.29 -10.03
C VAL A 158 -4.89 7.11 -8.60
N ASP A 159 -4.71 5.86 -8.21
CA ASP A 159 -4.26 5.46 -6.88
C ASP A 159 -2.93 4.74 -6.99
N ILE A 160 -2.11 4.88 -5.95
CA ILE A 160 -0.88 4.14 -5.80
C ILE A 160 -0.78 3.53 -4.41
N ALA A 161 -0.41 2.25 -4.37
CA ALA A 161 -0.11 1.52 -3.17
C ALA A 161 1.35 1.09 -3.18
N LEU A 162 2.18 1.73 -2.35
CA LEU A 162 3.54 1.33 -2.04
C LEU A 162 3.52 0.32 -0.90
N ARG A 163 4.42 -0.66 -0.95
CA ARG A 163 4.54 -1.66 0.10
C ARG A 163 5.99 -2.03 0.37
N ALA A 164 6.21 -2.47 1.60
CA ALA A 164 7.51 -2.90 2.11
C ALA A 164 7.39 -4.25 2.83
N PRO A 165 8.44 -5.09 2.80
CA PRO A 165 8.48 -6.34 3.54
C PRO A 165 8.38 -6.05 5.03
N ASN A 166 7.77 -6.98 5.75
CA ASN A 166 7.87 -7.01 7.21
C ASN A 166 9.32 -7.31 7.62
N VAL A 167 9.77 -6.87 8.80
CA VAL A 167 11.11 -7.20 9.33
C VAL A 167 11.40 -8.71 9.35
N ASP A 168 10.36 -9.54 9.51
CA ASP A 168 10.47 -10.99 9.55
C ASP A 168 10.35 -11.64 8.14
N ASP A 169 10.05 -10.88 7.09
CA ASP A 169 10.17 -11.34 5.69
C ASP A 169 11.65 -11.38 5.26
N PRO A 170 12.03 -12.23 4.28
CA PRO A 170 13.30 -12.07 3.57
C PRO A 170 13.41 -10.65 3.00
N PRO A 171 14.57 -9.98 3.14
CA PRO A 171 14.72 -8.60 2.69
C PRO A 171 14.53 -8.47 1.18
N ASP A 172 15.07 -9.40 0.39
CA ASP A 172 14.83 -9.48 -1.05
C ASP A 172 13.70 -10.48 -1.36
N LEU A 173 12.50 -9.94 -1.58
CA LEU A 173 11.33 -10.71 -2.00
C LEU A 173 11.35 -11.08 -3.50
N PHE A 174 12.25 -10.48 -4.31
CA PHE A 174 12.26 -10.62 -5.76
C PHE A 174 13.66 -10.99 -6.27
N PRO A 175 14.25 -12.11 -5.83
CA PRO A 175 15.60 -12.51 -6.24
C PRO A 175 15.69 -12.79 -7.74
N ARG A 176 14.57 -13.10 -8.40
CA ARG A 176 14.42 -13.23 -9.86
C ARG A 176 13.46 -12.18 -10.41
N ARG A 177 13.74 -10.90 -10.11
CA ARG A 177 12.94 -9.76 -10.57
C ARG A 177 12.82 -9.71 -12.10
N PRO A 178 11.62 -9.40 -12.64
CA PRO A 178 11.41 -9.26 -14.07
C PRO A 178 12.19 -8.06 -14.63
N ALA A 179 12.50 -8.08 -15.92
CA ALA A 179 13.11 -6.93 -16.59
C ALA A 179 12.12 -5.76 -16.63
N GLY A 180 12.64 -4.54 -16.45
CA GLY A 180 11.82 -3.33 -16.56
C GLY A 180 11.35 -3.06 -17.98
N LEU A 181 10.10 -2.62 -18.10
CA LEU A 181 9.59 -2.03 -19.33
C LEU A 181 10.30 -0.70 -19.60
N PRO A 182 10.76 -0.43 -20.84
CA PRO A 182 11.36 0.85 -21.21
C PRO A 182 10.43 2.04 -20.92
N ALA A 183 11.02 3.20 -20.65
CA ALA A 183 10.26 4.43 -20.50
C ALA A 183 9.55 4.79 -21.81
N GLY A 184 8.29 5.24 -21.72
CA GLY A 184 7.50 5.64 -22.88
C GLY A 184 7.00 4.50 -23.76
N SER A 185 7.25 3.23 -23.41
CA SER A 185 6.84 2.08 -24.22
C SER A 185 5.54 1.42 -23.76
N THR A 186 5.04 1.75 -22.57
CA THR A 186 3.84 1.11 -22.04
C THR A 186 2.56 1.63 -22.69
N CYS A 187 1.50 0.83 -22.69
CA CYS A 187 0.18 1.22 -23.18
C CYS A 187 -0.39 2.42 -22.39
N ILE A 188 0.08 2.63 -21.16
CA ILE A 188 -0.22 3.78 -20.30
C ILE A 188 0.48 5.05 -20.79
N GLU A 189 1.77 4.96 -21.14
CA GLU A 189 2.59 6.10 -21.56
C GLU A 189 2.40 6.49 -23.04
N GLN A 190 1.97 5.54 -23.89
CA GLN A 190 1.71 5.82 -25.31
C GLN A 190 0.50 6.72 -25.52
N SER A 191 0.54 7.56 -26.55
CA SER A 191 -0.57 8.45 -26.92
C SER A 191 -1.81 7.67 -27.39
N GLY A 192 -3.01 8.20 -27.11
CA GLY A 192 -4.27 7.60 -27.53
C GLY A 192 -4.83 6.61 -26.52
N MET A 193 -5.89 5.88 -26.87
CA MET A 193 -6.41 4.74 -26.11
C MET A 193 -6.22 3.50 -26.99
N PRO A 194 -5.87 2.33 -26.42
CA PRO A 194 -5.85 1.12 -27.23
C PRO A 194 -7.29 0.75 -27.64
N ASP A 195 -7.44 0.13 -28.81
CA ASP A 195 -8.75 -0.35 -29.29
C ASP A 195 -9.19 -1.65 -28.60
N GLU A 196 -8.23 -2.37 -28.02
CA GLU A 196 -8.42 -3.63 -27.28
C GLU A 196 -7.61 -3.64 -25.98
N GLY A 197 -7.87 -4.64 -25.12
CA GLY A 197 -7.07 -4.83 -23.92
C GLY A 197 -5.61 -5.15 -24.25
N VAL A 198 -4.68 -4.53 -23.52
CA VAL A 198 -3.24 -4.72 -23.72
C VAL A 198 -2.58 -5.04 -22.39
N GLU A 199 -1.76 -6.09 -22.35
CA GLU A 199 -0.89 -6.43 -21.23
C GLU A 199 0.58 -6.46 -21.70
N GLN A 200 1.47 -5.88 -20.91
CA GLN A 200 2.89 -5.80 -21.20
C GLN A 200 3.72 -6.14 -19.96
N GLY A 201 4.83 -6.86 -20.18
CA GLY A 201 5.76 -7.23 -19.13
C GLY A 201 5.27 -8.39 -18.28
N ALA A 202 5.93 -8.59 -17.15
CA ALA A 202 5.59 -9.65 -16.19
C ALA A 202 5.32 -9.00 -14.84
N PRO A 203 4.10 -9.13 -14.28
CA PRO A 203 3.78 -8.49 -13.02
C PRO A 203 4.64 -9.09 -11.91
N VAL A 204 4.99 -8.26 -10.94
CA VAL A 204 5.62 -8.75 -9.72
C VAL A 204 4.54 -9.51 -8.93
N GLN A 205 4.52 -10.84 -9.04
CA GLN A 205 3.58 -11.68 -8.30
C GLN A 205 3.93 -11.67 -6.81
N MET A 206 2.93 -11.40 -5.98
CA MET A 206 3.06 -11.28 -4.53
C MET A 206 2.26 -12.34 -3.80
N GLU A 207 2.09 -13.52 -4.40
CA GLU A 207 1.27 -14.55 -3.77
C GLU A 207 1.97 -15.17 -2.55
N GLN A 208 1.35 -14.85 -1.42
CA GLN A 208 1.27 -15.54 -0.14
C GLN A 208 2.37 -15.29 0.90
N VAL A 209 1.83 -14.88 2.06
CA VAL A 209 2.25 -15.11 3.46
C VAL A 209 3.51 -15.94 3.62
N GLY A 210 4.40 -15.51 4.52
CA GLY A 210 5.62 -16.21 4.93
C GLY A 210 5.43 -17.71 5.20
N PRO A 211 6.51 -18.46 5.47
CA PRO A 211 6.49 -19.91 5.53
C PRO A 211 5.26 -20.39 6.30
N GLN A 212 4.40 -21.20 5.67
CA GLN A 212 3.43 -21.98 6.41
C GLN A 212 4.25 -22.88 7.33
N VAL A 213 4.44 -22.45 8.57
CA VAL A 213 4.85 -23.35 9.64
C VAL A 213 3.63 -24.23 9.88
N GLY A 214 3.47 -25.24 9.03
CA GLY A 214 2.58 -26.35 9.34
C GLY A 214 3.00 -26.90 10.70
N PRO A 215 2.05 -27.39 11.52
CA PRO A 215 2.39 -27.99 12.80
C PRO A 215 3.48 -29.02 12.54
N ALA A 216 4.59 -28.89 13.27
CA ALA A 216 5.66 -29.87 13.25
C ALA A 216 5.01 -31.23 13.43
N ALA A 217 5.12 -32.09 12.42
CA ALA A 217 4.71 -33.47 12.56
C ALA A 217 5.50 -34.02 13.74
N GLU A 218 4.84 -34.26 14.86
CA GLU A 218 5.36 -35.08 15.94
C GLU A 218 5.61 -36.46 15.34
N LEU A 219 6.84 -36.70 14.90
CA LEU A 219 7.39 -38.04 14.74
C LEU A 219 7.65 -38.57 16.15
N GLY A 220 6.59 -39.02 16.79
CA GLY A 220 6.60 -39.74 18.05
C GLY A 220 6.27 -41.21 17.83
N GLN A 221 7.33 -41.98 17.59
CA GLN A 221 7.59 -43.40 17.91
C GLN A 221 6.45 -44.43 17.81
#